data_AF-A0A950WYY2-F1
#
_entry.id   AF-A0A950WYY2-F1
#
_cell.length_a   1.000
_cell.length_b   1.000
_cell.length_c   1.000
_cell.angle_alpha   90.00
_cell.angle_beta   90.00
_cell.angle_gamma   90.00
#
_symmetry.space_group_name_H-M   'P 1'
#
loop_
_entity.id
_entity.type
_entity.pdbx_description
1 polymer ?
#
loop_
_entity_poly.entity_id
_entity_poly.type
_entity_poly.pdbx_seq_one_letter_code
_entity_poly.pdbx_strand_id
1 'polypeptide(L)'
;MSEAESTMSVPGDLLRAISERSGRVTFVLGAGCSLEEPTSLELSSVYSKAIFDRLIADGELVDDECADPWDLSCVASAVHDKFGDQRRVVERLPRNDFRYAKANDGYLLAAALLAEGAVSCVATLNYDLALTDAVRQLDARGVNEIAGPSHLAEFGPSAIVYLHRNVNEQDVEKWILRKEALDREWESGW
;
A
#
# COMPACT_ATOMS: atom_id res chain seq x y z
N MET A 1 0.47 7.75 37.22
CA MET A 1 1.49 7.63 36.17
C MET A 1 0.84 8.16 34.91
N SER A 2 1.15 9.39 34.50
CA SER A 2 0.60 9.97 33.27
C SER A 2 1.35 9.39 32.09
N GLU A 3 0.63 8.78 31.16
CA GLU A 3 1.11 8.59 29.80
C GLU A 3 1.46 9.98 29.27
N ALA A 4 2.72 10.19 28.93
CA ALA A 4 3.11 11.36 28.18
C ALA A 4 2.42 11.24 26.82
N GLU A 5 1.44 12.11 26.56
CA GLU A 5 1.02 12.41 25.19
C GLU A 5 2.30 12.74 24.40
N SER A 6 2.74 11.79 23.60
CA SER A 6 3.76 12.02 22.60
C SER A 6 3.13 12.98 21.61
N THR A 7 3.33 14.29 21.79
CA THR A 7 2.96 15.27 20.79
C THR A 7 3.71 14.89 19.52
N MET A 8 2.99 14.34 18.52
CA MET A 8 3.54 14.05 17.20
C MET A 8 4.03 15.36 16.57
N SER A 9 5.28 15.70 16.80
CA SER A 9 5.92 16.83 16.17
C SER A 9 6.59 16.33 14.88
N VAL A 10 6.23 16.92 13.75
CA VAL A 10 6.94 16.68 12.48
C VAL A 10 8.43 17.02 12.69
N PRO A 11 9.37 16.13 12.36
CA PRO A 11 10.80 16.39 12.56
C PRO A 11 11.25 17.68 11.88
N GLY A 12 12.03 18.52 12.57
CA GLY A 12 12.44 19.83 12.07
C GLY A 12 13.22 19.78 10.75
N ASP A 13 14.04 18.74 10.53
CA ASP A 13 14.75 18.54 9.27
C ASP A 13 13.80 18.24 8.09
N LEU A 14 12.68 17.56 8.35
CA LEU A 14 11.65 17.32 7.34
C LEU A 14 10.90 18.61 6.99
N LEU A 15 10.54 19.42 8.00
CA LEU A 15 9.93 20.74 7.77
C LEU A 15 10.86 21.68 6.98
N ARG A 16 12.16 21.66 7.28
CA ARG A 16 13.17 22.40 6.51
C ARG A 16 13.20 21.92 5.06
N ALA A 17 13.27 20.61 4.81
CA ALA A 17 13.29 20.06 3.46
C ALA A 17 12.03 20.43 2.66
N ILE A 18 10.84 20.35 3.28
CA ILE A 18 9.57 20.78 2.69
C ILE A 18 9.62 22.26 2.29
N SER A 19 10.12 23.10 3.18
CA SER A 19 10.21 24.55 2.96
C SER A 19 11.19 24.89 1.82
N GLU A 20 12.38 24.29 1.83
CA GLU A 20 13.43 24.50 0.82
C GLU A 20 13.01 24.04 -0.58
N ARG A 21 12.16 23.01 -0.67
CA ARG A 21 11.67 22.46 -1.95
C ARG A 21 10.34 23.06 -2.38
N SER A 22 9.82 24.05 -1.66
CA SER A 22 8.52 24.68 -1.92
C SER A 22 7.41 23.64 -2.12
N GLY A 23 7.35 22.65 -1.23
CA GLY A 23 6.32 21.60 -1.26
C GLY A 23 6.53 20.46 -2.26
N ARG A 24 7.62 20.48 -3.05
CA ARG A 24 7.98 19.36 -3.98
C ARG A 24 8.61 18.19 -3.24
N VAL A 25 7.90 17.68 -2.25
CA VAL A 25 8.27 16.50 -1.48
C VAL A 25 7.25 15.41 -1.79
N THR A 26 7.74 14.19 -1.94
CA THR A 26 6.92 12.99 -2.11
C THR A 26 7.14 12.08 -0.92
N PHE A 27 6.06 11.58 -0.34
CA PHE A 27 6.13 10.51 0.66
C PHE A 27 5.95 9.16 -0.04
N VAL A 28 6.71 8.16 0.41
CA VAL A 28 6.57 6.77 -0.03
C VAL A 28 6.26 5.92 1.20
N LEU A 29 5.04 5.39 1.25
CA LEU A 29 4.51 4.65 2.40
C LEU A 29 4.54 3.15 2.14
N GLY A 30 5.06 2.40 3.11
CA GLY A 30 5.08 0.93 3.11
C GLY A 30 4.10 0.32 4.11
N ALA A 31 4.06 -1.01 4.17
CA ALA A 31 3.06 -1.76 4.95
C ALA A 31 3.10 -1.43 6.45
N GLY A 32 4.26 -1.02 6.98
CA GLY A 32 4.40 -0.63 8.39
C GLY A 32 3.53 0.57 8.78
N CYS A 33 3.15 1.44 7.83
CA CYS A 33 2.25 2.57 8.11
C CYS A 33 0.81 2.13 8.44
N SER A 34 0.42 0.90 8.07
CA SER A 34 -0.93 0.37 8.29
C SER A 34 -1.09 -0.38 9.62
N LEU A 35 -0.05 -0.48 10.45
CA LEU A 35 -0.07 -1.29 11.69
C LEU A 35 -0.83 -0.63 12.84
N GLU A 36 -0.71 0.68 12.98
CA GLU A 36 -1.27 1.39 14.14
C GLU A 36 -2.80 1.55 14.01
N GLU A 37 -3.49 1.51 15.14
CA GLU A 37 -4.92 1.79 15.25
C GLU A 37 -5.28 3.18 14.70
N PRO A 38 -6.46 3.36 14.08
CA PRO A 38 -7.49 2.36 13.80
C PRO A 38 -7.29 1.61 12.47
N THR A 39 -6.13 1.73 11.80
CA THR A 39 -5.86 1.00 10.55
C THR A 39 -5.73 -0.50 10.84
N SER A 40 -4.85 -0.84 11.79
CA SER A 40 -4.72 -2.19 12.39
C SER A 40 -4.60 -3.34 11.38
N LEU A 41 -3.89 -3.13 10.29
CA LEU A 41 -3.59 -4.16 9.31
C LEU A 41 -2.23 -4.80 9.61
N GLU A 42 -2.12 -6.09 9.30
CA GLU A 42 -0.88 -6.83 9.50
C GLU A 42 0.19 -6.52 8.45
N LEU A 43 1.45 -6.81 8.78
CA LEU A 43 2.54 -6.79 7.82
C LEU A 43 2.33 -7.83 6.71
N SER A 44 2.89 -7.56 5.53
CA SER A 44 2.83 -8.48 4.38
C SER A 44 3.37 -9.88 4.71
N SER A 45 4.35 -9.99 5.60
CA SER A 45 4.94 -11.26 6.02
C SER A 45 3.96 -12.14 6.80
N VAL A 46 3.11 -11.54 7.64
CA VAL A 46 2.07 -12.25 8.39
C VAL A 46 1.01 -12.80 7.44
N TYR A 47 0.55 -11.97 6.49
CA TYR A 47 -0.39 -12.43 5.45
C TYR A 47 0.23 -13.50 4.56
N SER A 48 1.48 -13.34 4.15
CA SER A 48 2.22 -14.30 3.34
C SER A 48 2.22 -15.68 3.98
N LYS A 49 2.64 -15.77 5.24
CA LYS A 49 2.74 -17.04 5.95
C LYS A 49 1.37 -17.69 6.11
N ALA A 50 0.35 -16.92 6.49
CA ALA A 50 -1.01 -17.44 6.66
C ALA A 50 -1.64 -17.89 5.32
N ILE A 51 -1.29 -17.26 4.20
CA ILE A 51 -1.72 -17.71 2.87
C ILE A 51 -1.01 -19.01 2.49
N PHE A 52 0.32 -19.06 2.65
CA PHE A 52 1.11 -20.26 2.37
C PHE A 52 0.59 -21.48 3.15
N ASP A 53 0.38 -21.34 4.45
CA ASP A 53 -0.12 -22.44 5.30
C ASP A 53 -1.49 -22.96 4.84
N ARG A 54 -2.36 -22.07 4.37
CA ARG A 54 -3.66 -22.47 3.81
C ARG A 54 -3.49 -23.16 2.46
N LEU A 55 -2.59 -22.69 1.60
CA LEU A 55 -2.29 -23.35 0.32
C LEU A 55 -1.75 -24.77 0.52
N ILE A 56 -0.90 -25.00 1.53
CA ILE A 56 -0.43 -26.34 1.92
C ILE A 56 -1.59 -27.19 2.45
N ALA A 57 -2.38 -26.65 3.38
CA ALA A 57 -3.51 -27.36 3.99
C ALA A 57 -4.58 -27.77 2.97
N ASP A 58 -4.81 -26.95 1.96
CA ASP A 58 -5.73 -27.20 0.85
C ASP A 58 -5.13 -28.15 -0.22
N GLY A 59 -3.86 -28.53 -0.08
CA GLY A 59 -3.14 -29.38 -1.03
C GLY A 59 -2.81 -28.68 -2.36
N GLU A 60 -2.89 -27.35 -2.41
CA GLU A 60 -2.57 -26.55 -3.60
C GLU A 60 -1.06 -26.36 -3.77
N LEU A 61 -0.32 -26.23 -2.67
CA LEU A 61 1.15 -26.21 -2.66
C LEU A 61 1.72 -27.34 -1.78
N VAL A 62 3.01 -27.62 -1.93
CA VAL A 62 3.82 -28.41 -1.00
C VAL A 62 5.00 -27.58 -0.46
N ASP A 63 5.59 -28.01 0.65
CA ASP A 63 6.53 -27.20 1.46
C ASP A 63 7.76 -26.68 0.69
N ASP A 64 8.23 -27.39 -0.33
CA ASP A 64 9.41 -27.07 -1.13
C ASP A 64 9.13 -26.24 -2.40
N GLU A 65 7.85 -25.94 -2.68
CA GLU A 65 7.46 -25.13 -3.85
C GLU A 65 7.61 -23.62 -3.63
N CYS A 66 7.77 -23.14 -2.38
CA CYS A 66 7.99 -21.72 -2.09
C CYS A 66 9.36 -21.48 -1.42
N ALA A 67 10.16 -20.60 -2.02
CA ALA A 67 11.50 -20.30 -1.52
C ALA A 67 11.49 -19.60 -0.14
N ASP A 68 10.52 -18.73 0.10
CA ASP A 68 10.32 -18.05 1.38
C ASP A 68 8.82 -17.82 1.66
N PRO A 69 8.20 -18.61 2.55
CA PRO A 69 6.80 -18.45 2.94
C PRO A 69 6.46 -17.11 3.62
N TRP A 70 7.46 -16.37 4.11
CA TRP A 70 7.26 -15.06 4.76
C TRP A 70 7.41 -13.89 3.78
N ASP A 71 7.78 -14.13 2.53
CA ASP A 71 7.79 -13.13 1.46
C ASP A 71 6.57 -13.33 0.55
N LEU A 72 5.64 -12.38 0.58
CA LEU A 72 4.39 -12.44 -0.20
C LEU A 72 4.67 -12.56 -1.70
N SER A 73 5.76 -11.97 -2.19
CA SER A 73 6.17 -12.10 -3.57
C SER A 73 6.62 -13.52 -3.91
N CYS A 74 7.36 -14.17 -3.00
CA CYS A 74 7.77 -15.57 -3.20
C CYS A 74 6.58 -16.53 -3.20
N VAL A 75 5.57 -16.30 -2.35
CA VAL A 75 4.33 -17.09 -2.35
C VAL A 75 3.55 -16.86 -3.65
N ALA A 76 3.41 -15.61 -4.09
CA ALA A 76 2.72 -15.29 -5.34
C ALA A 76 3.42 -15.88 -6.58
N SER A 77 4.76 -15.84 -6.63
CA SER A 77 5.51 -16.46 -7.74
C SER A 77 5.39 -17.98 -7.73
N ALA A 78 5.47 -18.64 -6.57
CA ALA A 78 5.27 -20.09 -6.46
C ALA A 78 3.87 -20.54 -6.95
N VAL A 79 2.82 -19.81 -6.56
CA VAL A 79 1.45 -20.06 -7.04
C VAL A 79 1.37 -19.85 -8.55
N HIS A 80 1.91 -18.75 -9.05
CA HIS A 80 1.88 -18.47 -10.48
C HIS A 80 2.65 -19.50 -11.31
N ASP A 81 3.82 -19.94 -10.86
CA ASP A 81 4.61 -20.93 -11.57
C ASP A 81 3.88 -22.28 -11.68
N LYS A 82 3.08 -22.62 -10.68
CA LYS A 82 2.27 -23.85 -10.66
C LYS A 82 0.97 -23.76 -11.43
N PHE A 83 0.25 -22.64 -11.29
CA PHE A 83 -1.13 -22.51 -11.77
C PHE A 83 -1.29 -21.57 -12.97
N GLY A 84 -0.27 -20.77 -13.29
CA GLY A 84 -0.29 -19.78 -14.37
C GLY A 84 -1.01 -18.46 -14.02
N ASP A 85 -1.42 -18.26 -12.77
CA ASP A 85 -2.09 -17.06 -12.27
C ASP A 85 -1.75 -16.83 -10.77
N GLN A 86 -2.06 -15.65 -10.23
CA GLN A 86 -1.89 -15.32 -8.80
C GLN A 86 -3.21 -15.25 -8.02
N ARG A 87 -4.32 -15.69 -8.62
CA ARG A 87 -5.68 -15.58 -8.06
C ARG A 87 -5.77 -16.19 -6.68
N ARG A 88 -5.16 -17.37 -6.48
CA ARG A 88 -5.20 -18.12 -5.22
C ARG A 88 -4.58 -17.37 -4.04
N VAL A 89 -3.63 -16.46 -4.31
CA VAL A 89 -3.07 -15.57 -3.28
C VAL A 89 -4.00 -14.40 -3.03
N VAL A 90 -4.45 -13.71 -4.09
CA VAL A 90 -5.31 -12.53 -3.98
C VAL A 90 -6.64 -12.84 -3.27
N GLU A 91 -7.25 -13.98 -3.57
CA GLU A 91 -8.51 -14.41 -2.93
C GLU A 91 -8.37 -14.75 -1.44
N ARG A 92 -7.15 -15.02 -0.97
CA ARG A 92 -6.86 -15.33 0.45
C ARG A 92 -6.38 -14.11 1.25
N LEU A 93 -6.12 -12.98 0.59
CA LEU A 93 -5.85 -11.70 1.25
C LEU A 93 -7.14 -11.13 1.89
N PRO A 94 -7.03 -10.35 2.98
CA PRO A 94 -8.19 -9.75 3.65
C PRO A 94 -8.71 -8.52 2.90
N ARG A 95 -9.27 -8.75 1.70
CA ARG A 95 -9.70 -7.67 0.79
C ARG A 95 -10.75 -6.74 1.41
N ASN A 96 -11.60 -7.25 2.29
CA ASN A 96 -12.59 -6.41 2.98
C ASN A 96 -11.90 -5.47 3.96
N ASP A 97 -10.92 -5.95 4.73
CA ASP A 97 -10.21 -5.14 5.70
C ASP A 97 -9.39 -4.05 4.99
N PHE A 98 -8.73 -4.38 3.88
CA PHE A 98 -8.07 -3.38 3.03
C PHE A 98 -9.04 -2.32 2.48
N ARG A 99 -10.24 -2.73 2.06
CA ARG A 99 -11.24 -1.84 1.45
C ARG A 99 -11.86 -0.87 2.47
N TYR A 100 -11.99 -1.31 3.71
CA TYR A 100 -12.63 -0.55 4.79
C TYR A 100 -11.63 -0.07 5.85
N ALA A 101 -10.34 -0.14 5.55
CA ALA A 101 -9.28 0.34 6.42
C ALA A 101 -9.51 1.81 6.77
N LYS A 102 -9.50 2.11 8.08
CA LYS A 102 -9.63 3.47 8.58
C LYS A 102 -8.26 4.12 8.66
N ALA A 103 -8.19 5.41 8.37
CA ALA A 103 -6.96 6.17 8.56
C ALA A 103 -6.54 6.24 10.03
N ASN A 104 -5.28 5.92 10.31
CA ASN A 104 -4.59 6.33 11.53
C ASN A 104 -3.96 7.73 11.41
N ASP A 105 -3.41 8.19 12.52
CA ASP A 105 -2.85 9.54 12.65
C ASP A 105 -1.75 9.82 11.63
N GLY A 106 -0.93 8.82 11.28
CA GLY A 106 0.08 8.93 10.24
C GLY A 106 -0.53 9.21 8.87
N TYR A 107 -1.59 8.50 8.50
CA TYR A 107 -2.32 8.74 7.25
C TYR A 107 -3.03 10.10 7.25
N LEU A 108 -3.66 10.49 8.37
CA LEU A 108 -4.29 11.81 8.51
C LEU A 108 -3.27 12.94 8.36
N LEU A 109 -2.09 12.80 8.98
CA LEU A 109 -1.01 13.78 8.84
C LEU A 109 -0.50 13.86 7.41
N ALA A 110 -0.28 12.73 6.73
CA ALA A 110 0.14 12.71 5.33
C ALA A 110 -0.91 13.37 4.42
N ALA A 111 -2.19 13.07 4.62
CA ALA A 111 -3.28 13.67 3.86
C ALA A 111 -3.41 15.18 4.14
N ALA A 112 -3.24 15.63 5.38
CA ALA A 112 -3.24 17.06 5.73
C ALA A 112 -2.08 17.81 5.04
N LEU A 113 -0.86 17.25 5.07
CA LEU A 113 0.29 17.84 4.38
C LEU A 113 0.10 17.88 2.86
N LEU A 114 -0.55 16.87 2.29
CA LEU A 114 -0.90 16.82 0.88
C LEU A 114 -1.96 17.87 0.51
N ALA A 115 -2.97 18.07 1.36
CA ALA A 115 -4.03 19.05 1.18
C ALA A 115 -3.52 20.50 1.25
N GLU A 116 -2.59 20.76 2.17
CA GLU A 116 -1.95 22.08 2.33
C GLU A 116 -0.84 22.35 1.29
N GLY A 117 -0.54 21.39 0.41
CA GLY A 117 0.51 21.50 -0.61
C GLY A 117 1.94 21.52 -0.04
N ALA A 118 2.10 21.14 1.23
CA ALA A 118 3.41 20.91 1.84
C ALA A 118 4.08 19.64 1.28
N VAL A 119 3.27 18.69 0.83
CA VAL A 119 3.66 17.50 0.08
C VAL A 119 2.85 17.51 -1.22
N SER A 120 3.49 17.25 -2.35
CA SER A 120 2.80 17.23 -3.65
C SER A 120 2.32 15.82 -4.03
N CYS A 121 2.88 14.79 -3.41
CA CYS A 121 2.53 13.41 -3.74
C CYS A 121 2.72 12.48 -2.54
N VAL A 122 1.78 11.57 -2.34
CA VAL A 122 1.93 10.44 -1.43
C VAL A 122 1.77 9.15 -2.23
N ALA A 123 2.88 8.45 -2.46
CA ALA A 123 2.89 7.14 -3.07
C ALA A 123 2.84 6.05 -2.01
N THR A 124 2.17 4.94 -2.29
CA THR A 124 2.12 3.79 -1.39
C THR A 124 2.25 2.47 -2.14
N LEU A 125 2.88 1.51 -1.47
CA LEU A 125 2.98 0.11 -1.87
C LEU A 125 1.85 -0.74 -1.25
N ASN A 126 0.98 -0.14 -0.45
CA ASN A 126 -0.07 -0.83 0.29
C ASN A 126 -1.32 -0.98 -0.60
N TYR A 127 -2.06 -2.06 -0.38
CA TYR A 127 -3.31 -2.34 -1.10
C TYR A 127 -4.55 -1.74 -0.45
N ASP A 128 -4.43 -1.34 0.82
CA ASP A 128 -5.53 -0.77 1.59
C ASP A 128 -5.88 0.66 1.18
N LEU A 129 -7.06 1.12 1.59
CA LEU A 129 -7.59 2.43 1.25
C LEU A 129 -7.52 3.42 2.43
N ALA A 130 -6.67 3.18 3.44
CA ALA A 130 -6.59 4.05 4.62
C ALA A 130 -6.18 5.49 4.25
N LEU A 131 -5.33 5.67 3.24
CA LEU A 131 -4.93 6.99 2.75
C LEU A 131 -6.08 7.70 1.98
N THR A 132 -6.85 6.96 1.18
CA THR A 132 -8.07 7.48 0.54
C THR A 132 -9.11 7.86 1.60
N ASP A 133 -9.25 7.04 2.65
CA ASP A 133 -10.12 7.35 3.79
C ASP A 133 -9.66 8.62 4.51
N ALA A 134 -8.35 8.82 4.73
CA ALA A 134 -7.80 10.03 5.34
C ALA A 134 -8.15 11.31 4.57
N VAL A 135 -7.97 11.30 3.25
CA VAL A 135 -8.34 12.42 2.37
C VAL A 135 -9.83 12.73 2.47
N ARG A 136 -10.67 11.69 2.49
CA ARG A 136 -12.12 11.84 2.66
C ARG A 136 -12.49 12.42 4.02
N GLN A 137 -11.85 11.95 5.10
CA GLN A 137 -12.11 12.45 6.46
C GLN A 137 -11.78 13.93 6.62
N LEU A 138 -10.73 14.42 5.94
CA LEU A 138 -10.29 15.81 6.02
C LEU A 138 -11.01 16.75 5.03
N ASP A 139 -11.93 16.26 4.18
CA ASP A 139 -12.50 16.99 3.03
C ASP A 139 -11.39 17.64 2.17
N ALA A 140 -10.27 16.92 1.97
CA ALA A 140 -9.12 17.41 1.23
C ALA A 140 -9.41 17.41 -0.28
N ARG A 141 -9.97 18.53 -0.77
CA ARG A 141 -10.35 18.69 -2.17
C ARG A 141 -9.13 18.90 -3.07
N GLY A 142 -9.23 18.42 -4.31
CA GLY A 142 -8.18 18.59 -5.31
C GLY A 142 -7.02 17.61 -5.20
N VAL A 143 -7.13 16.60 -4.33
CA VAL A 143 -6.24 15.43 -4.32
C VAL A 143 -6.77 14.39 -5.29
N ASN A 144 -5.95 14.03 -6.27
CA ASN A 144 -6.31 13.00 -7.26
C ASN A 144 -5.81 11.62 -6.82
N GLU A 145 -6.62 10.58 -7.04
CA GLU A 145 -6.24 9.19 -6.74
C GLU A 145 -5.77 8.47 -8.00
N ILE A 146 -4.49 8.09 -8.02
CA ILE A 146 -3.86 7.36 -9.12
C ILE A 146 -3.75 5.90 -8.73
N ALA A 147 -4.82 5.14 -8.97
CA ALA A 147 -4.88 3.70 -8.68
C ALA A 147 -4.02 2.83 -9.63
N GLY A 148 -3.38 3.45 -10.63
CA GLY A 148 -2.28 2.89 -11.39
C GLY A 148 -2.08 3.56 -12.75
N PRO A 149 -1.23 2.99 -13.64
CA PRO A 149 -0.80 3.58 -14.91
C PRO A 149 -1.90 4.18 -15.79
N SER A 150 -3.05 3.51 -15.89
CA SER A 150 -4.18 3.96 -16.70
C SER A 150 -4.80 5.28 -16.22
N HIS A 151 -4.56 5.66 -14.97
CA HIS A 151 -5.05 6.90 -14.36
C HIS A 151 -3.96 7.98 -14.32
N LEU A 152 -2.78 7.77 -14.91
CA LEU A 152 -1.67 8.73 -14.84
C LEU A 152 -2.02 10.10 -15.46
N ALA A 153 -2.92 10.13 -16.45
CA ALA A 153 -3.42 11.38 -17.02
C ALA A 153 -4.19 12.25 -16.00
N GLU A 154 -4.64 11.65 -14.89
CA GLU A 154 -5.32 12.34 -13.78
C GLU A 154 -4.33 12.87 -12.75
N PHE A 155 -3.01 12.68 -12.95
CA PHE A 155 -2.00 13.18 -12.03
C PHE A 155 -2.06 14.72 -11.96
N GLY A 156 -2.47 15.23 -10.81
CA GLY A 156 -2.65 16.65 -10.55
C GLY A 156 -1.51 17.27 -9.74
N PRO A 157 -1.69 18.51 -9.26
CA PRO A 157 -0.74 19.18 -8.36
C PRO A 157 -0.54 18.43 -7.03
N SER A 158 -1.58 17.75 -6.55
CA SER A 158 -1.57 16.88 -5.37
C SER A 158 -2.18 15.52 -5.74
N ALA A 159 -1.45 14.44 -5.48
CA ALA A 159 -1.89 13.09 -5.83
C ALA A 159 -1.56 12.04 -4.76
N ILE A 160 -2.44 11.06 -4.63
CA ILE A 160 -2.14 9.76 -4.01
C ILE A 160 -1.85 8.77 -5.13
N VAL A 161 -0.79 7.98 -5.00
CA VAL A 161 -0.38 7.00 -6.01
C VAL A 161 -0.29 5.62 -5.40
N TYR A 162 -1.08 4.67 -5.91
CA TYR A 162 -1.03 3.26 -5.50
C TYR A 162 -0.16 2.47 -6.47
N LEU A 163 1.13 2.34 -6.15
CA LEU A 163 2.14 1.74 -7.04
C LEU A 163 1.86 0.26 -7.32
N HIS A 164 1.32 -0.46 -6.33
CA HIS A 164 0.94 -1.87 -6.47
C HIS A 164 -0.53 -2.08 -6.88
N ARG A 165 -1.21 -1.02 -7.31
CA ARG A 165 -2.69 -0.90 -7.30
C ARG A 165 -3.21 -0.89 -5.86
N ASN A 166 -4.54 -0.85 -5.75
CA ASN A 166 -5.24 -1.00 -4.48
C ASN A 166 -6.34 -2.05 -4.60
N VAL A 167 -6.99 -2.34 -3.49
CA VAL A 167 -8.02 -3.38 -3.38
C VAL A 167 -9.26 -3.19 -4.26
N ASN A 168 -9.43 -2.02 -4.89
CA ASN A 168 -10.49 -1.81 -5.88
C ASN A 168 -10.18 -2.45 -7.24
N GLU A 169 -8.94 -2.82 -7.52
CA GLU A 169 -8.59 -3.56 -8.73
C GLU A 169 -9.29 -4.92 -8.75
N GLN A 170 -10.09 -5.14 -9.80
CA GLN A 170 -10.91 -6.34 -9.97
C GLN A 170 -10.14 -7.45 -10.69
N ASP A 171 -9.22 -7.07 -11.56
CA ASP A 171 -8.35 -8.02 -12.25
C ASP A 171 -7.21 -8.44 -11.33
N VAL A 172 -7.32 -9.65 -10.78
CA VAL A 172 -6.34 -10.19 -9.83
C VAL A 172 -4.93 -10.27 -10.40
N GLU A 173 -4.77 -10.35 -11.72
CA GLU A 173 -3.46 -10.40 -12.36
C GLU A 173 -2.79 -9.02 -12.44
N LYS A 174 -3.53 -7.92 -12.29
CA LYS A 174 -2.97 -6.56 -12.25
C LYS A 174 -2.45 -6.14 -10.89
N TRP A 175 -2.68 -6.95 -9.85
CA TRP A 175 -2.10 -6.71 -8.53
C TRP A 175 -0.59 -6.96 -8.61
N ILE A 176 0.22 -6.01 -8.14
CA ILE A 176 1.68 -6.14 -8.24
C ILE A 176 2.23 -6.89 -7.01
N LEU A 177 2.06 -8.21 -7.00
CA LEU A 177 2.52 -9.07 -5.91
C LEU A 177 3.91 -9.67 -6.15
N ARG A 178 4.26 -9.93 -7.41
CA ARG A 178 5.47 -10.69 -7.80
C ARG A 178 6.61 -9.75 -8.15
N LYS A 179 7.86 -10.16 -7.87
CA LYS A 179 9.05 -9.39 -8.27
C LYS A 179 9.18 -9.33 -9.79
N GLU A 180 8.84 -10.41 -10.49
CA GLU A 180 8.87 -10.50 -11.94
C GLU A 180 7.83 -9.59 -12.61
N ALA A 181 6.75 -9.25 -11.90
CA ALA A 181 5.76 -8.29 -12.38
C ALA A 181 6.31 -6.85 -12.35
N LEU A 182 7.22 -6.52 -11.41
CA LEU A 182 7.87 -5.20 -11.40
C LEU A 182 8.69 -4.98 -12.67
N ASP A 183 9.48 -5.97 -13.08
CA ASP A 183 10.33 -5.85 -14.27
C ASP A 183 9.52 -5.62 -15.55
N ARG A 184 8.34 -6.24 -15.68
CA ARG A 184 7.56 -6.17 -16.93
C ARG A 184 6.45 -5.13 -16.91
N GLU A 185 5.72 -5.02 -15.81
CA GLU A 185 4.55 -4.15 -15.71
C GLU A 185 4.93 -2.70 -15.41
N TRP A 186 6.09 -2.45 -14.80
CA TRP A 186 6.56 -1.08 -14.61
C TRP A 186 7.26 -0.54 -15.86
N GLU A 187 7.97 -1.38 -16.64
CA GLU A 187 8.75 -0.98 -17.82
C GLU A 187 7.99 -0.13 -18.86
N SER A 188 6.66 -0.26 -18.94
CA SER A 188 5.83 0.40 -19.94
C SER A 188 4.65 1.21 -19.38
N GLY A 189 4.53 1.30 -18.05
CA GLY A 189 3.33 1.83 -17.39
C GLY A 189 3.57 2.75 -16.19
N TRP A 190 4.74 2.68 -15.53
CA TRP A 190 5.12 3.59 -14.44
C TRP A 190 6.33 4.43 -14.80
#